data_AF-A0A6M8W1L8-F1
#
_entry.id   AF-A0A6M8W1L8-F1
#
_cell.length_a   1.000
_cell.length_b   1.000
_cell.length_c   1.000
_cell.angle_alpha   90.00
_cell.angle_beta   90.00
_cell.angle_gamma   90.00
#
_symmetry.space_group_name_H-M   'P 1'
#
loop_
_entity.id
_entity.type
_entity.pdbx_description
1 polymer ?
#
loop_
_entity_poly.entity_id
_entity_poly.type
_entity_poly.pdbx_seq_one_letter_code
_entity_poly.pdbx_strand_id
1 'polypeptide(L)'
;MATQDRVDETALLRDRRSPVTALARRAAAVAWLFWRRGNKELVRRGLPLFKRPERLDLPLETLGSAYGGWTIPTDLLRSDWICYCVGVGCDATFDLALRERVACEVHCFDPTPRAINYMQDLDAEAKGLRFHTWGLWTCDTTMRFFAPADKRKTSHSVLDLNGTGEFFEAECLSLATIKSRLGHDRVDLLKMDIEGAWRPIVEQFAAARVAIPVLCVEFDSPTSIPRVLRAIRKLEQAGYHLAHYTKENFTFIHAAALAEPSPAP
;
A
#
# COMPACT_ATOMS: atom_id res chain seq x y z
N MET A 1 7.13 -40.04 -40.58
CA MET A 1 8.46 -39.39 -40.54
C MET A 1 8.24 -37.92 -40.83
N ALA A 2 8.16 -37.10 -39.79
CA ALA A 2 8.00 -35.66 -39.90
C ALA A 2 9.18 -35.01 -39.17
N THR A 3 10.00 -34.27 -39.91
CA THR A 3 10.99 -33.33 -39.34
C THR A 3 11.19 -32.21 -40.34
N GLN A 4 10.44 -31.13 -40.12
CA GLN A 4 10.71 -29.79 -40.61
C GLN A 4 10.73 -28.89 -39.36
N ASP A 5 11.56 -27.86 -39.39
CA ASP A 5 11.66 -26.75 -38.43
C ASP A 5 12.45 -26.98 -37.13
N ARG A 6 13.79 -26.95 -37.27
CA ARG A 6 14.64 -26.24 -36.31
C ARG A 6 15.06 -24.92 -36.94
N VAL A 7 14.18 -23.93 -36.84
CA VAL A 7 14.58 -22.53 -37.04
C VAL A 7 15.28 -22.09 -35.76
N ASP A 8 16.44 -21.50 -35.98
CA ASP A 8 17.46 -21.10 -35.03
C ASP A 8 16.94 -20.04 -34.02
N GLU A 9 16.54 -20.48 -32.82
CA GLU A 9 16.12 -19.62 -31.69
C GLU A 9 17.24 -18.69 -31.18
N THR A 10 18.48 -18.85 -31.64
CA THR A 10 19.61 -18.01 -31.18
C THR A 10 19.75 -16.67 -31.92
N ALA A 11 19.01 -16.45 -33.00
CA ALA A 11 19.08 -15.21 -33.78
C ALA A 11 18.16 -14.07 -33.26
N LEU A 12 17.12 -14.37 -32.47
CA LEU A 12 16.17 -13.37 -31.93
C LEU A 12 16.59 -12.76 -30.57
N LEU A 13 17.68 -13.24 -29.97
CA LEU A 13 18.22 -12.73 -28.70
C LEU A 13 19.34 -11.70 -28.86
N ARG A 14 19.70 -11.34 -30.10
CA ARG A 14 20.76 -10.38 -30.42
C ARG A 14 20.23 -9.06 -30.99
N ASP A 15 19.34 -8.38 -30.28
CA ASP A 15 19.28 -6.90 -30.32
C ASP A 15 18.50 -6.31 -29.13
N ARG A 16 19.06 -6.40 -27.91
CA ARG A 16 18.48 -5.77 -26.71
C ARG A 16 19.35 -4.64 -26.14
N ARG A 17 20.33 -4.13 -26.89
CA ARG A 17 21.27 -3.09 -26.41
C ARG A 17 21.54 -2.00 -27.46
N SER A 18 20.53 -1.55 -28.20
CA SER A 18 20.70 -0.35 -29.05
C SER A 18 20.44 0.93 -28.24
N PRO A 19 21.30 1.96 -28.32
CA PRO A 19 21.12 3.22 -27.60
C PRO A 19 19.82 3.98 -27.99
N VAL A 20 19.30 3.71 -29.19
CA VAL A 20 18.01 4.21 -29.68
C VAL A 20 16.85 3.69 -28.82
N THR A 21 16.89 2.42 -28.41
CA THR A 21 15.87 1.85 -27.50
C THR A 21 15.95 2.42 -26.09
N ALA A 22 17.14 2.77 -25.59
CA ALA A 22 17.31 3.39 -24.28
C ALA A 22 16.77 4.83 -24.22
N LEU A 23 17.01 5.63 -25.28
CA LEU A 23 16.46 6.98 -25.38
C LEU A 23 14.94 6.97 -25.52
N ALA A 24 14.38 6.08 -26.35
CA ALA A 24 12.94 5.91 -26.49
C ALA A 24 12.29 5.45 -25.17
N ARG A 25 12.90 4.51 -24.44
CA ARG A 25 12.44 4.08 -23.10
C ARG A 25 12.47 5.22 -22.09
N ARG A 26 13.51 6.05 -22.09
CA ARG A 26 13.60 7.24 -21.22
C ARG A 26 12.50 8.26 -21.55
N ALA A 27 12.27 8.54 -22.83
CA ALA A 27 11.18 9.42 -23.26
C ALA A 27 9.81 8.86 -22.85
N ALA A 28 9.59 7.55 -23.03
CA ALA A 28 8.37 6.88 -22.60
C ALA A 28 8.18 6.92 -21.07
N ALA A 29 9.24 6.70 -20.28
CA ALA A 29 9.18 6.80 -18.82
C ALA A 29 8.85 8.23 -18.36
N VAL A 30 9.43 9.26 -19.00
CA VAL A 30 9.10 10.66 -18.73
C VAL A 30 7.65 10.95 -19.08
N ALA A 31 7.19 10.55 -20.27
CA ALA A 31 5.79 10.71 -20.68
C ALA A 31 4.82 10.01 -19.71
N TRP A 32 5.18 8.79 -19.25
CA TRP A 32 4.42 8.05 -18.25
C TRP A 32 4.35 8.79 -16.91
N LEU A 33 5.44 9.43 -16.45
CA LEU A 33 5.43 10.22 -15.22
C LEU A 33 4.48 11.42 -15.32
N PHE A 34 4.51 12.15 -16.44
CA PHE A 34 3.58 13.25 -16.68
C PHE A 34 2.14 12.76 -16.72
N TRP A 35 1.88 11.64 -17.40
CA TRP A 35 0.56 11.05 -17.46
C TRP A 35 0.08 10.56 -16.08
N ARG A 36 0.92 9.87 -15.30
CA ARG A 36 0.62 9.44 -13.92
C ARG A 36 0.30 10.64 -13.03
N ARG A 37 1.07 11.73 -13.14
CA ARG A 37 0.82 12.97 -12.39
C ARG A 37 -0.50 13.62 -12.78
N GLY A 38 -0.80 13.68 -14.08
CA GLY A 38 -2.08 14.19 -14.59
C GLY A 38 -3.26 13.33 -14.13
N ASN A 39 -3.10 12.00 -14.14
CA ASN A 39 -4.11 11.06 -13.64
C ASN A 39 -4.37 11.24 -12.13
N LYS A 40 -3.32 11.37 -11.31
CA LYS A 40 -3.44 11.68 -9.88
C LYS A 40 -4.26 12.95 -9.66
N GLU A 41 -3.92 14.03 -10.35
CA GLU A 41 -4.62 15.31 -10.18
C GLU A 41 -6.08 15.25 -10.65
N LEU A 42 -6.36 14.55 -11.74
CA LEU A 42 -7.73 14.34 -12.22
C LEU A 42 -8.57 13.60 -11.18
N VAL A 43 -8.05 12.50 -10.61
CA VAL A 43 -8.77 11.73 -9.58
C VAL A 43 -8.98 12.59 -8.33
N ARG A 44 -7.95 13.30 -7.86
CA ARG A 44 -8.02 14.17 -6.66
C ARG A 44 -9.08 15.25 -6.79
N ARG A 45 -9.16 15.91 -7.95
CA ARG A 45 -10.15 16.98 -8.17
C ARG A 45 -11.54 16.46 -8.50
N GLY A 46 -11.62 15.33 -9.20
CA GLY A 46 -12.89 14.79 -9.68
C GLY A 46 -13.63 13.93 -8.64
N LEU A 47 -12.93 13.15 -7.81
CA LEU A 47 -13.57 12.25 -6.85
C LEU A 47 -14.51 12.98 -5.85
N PRO A 48 -14.17 14.16 -5.30
CA PRO A 48 -15.05 14.91 -4.40
C PRO A 48 -16.41 15.29 -5.00
N LEU A 49 -16.53 15.31 -6.34
CA LEU A 49 -17.80 15.55 -7.03
C LEU A 49 -18.74 14.35 -6.98
N PHE A 50 -18.21 13.14 -6.76
CA PHE A 50 -18.98 11.89 -6.79
C PHE A 50 -19.09 11.20 -5.44
N LYS A 51 -18.11 11.38 -4.55
CA LYS A 51 -18.10 10.75 -3.22
C LYS A 51 -17.47 11.67 -2.18
N ARG A 52 -18.24 11.97 -1.15
CA ARG A 52 -17.78 12.63 0.07
C ARG A 52 -17.64 11.60 1.19
N PRO A 53 -16.72 11.84 2.15
CA PRO A 53 -16.72 11.07 3.38
C PRO A 53 -18.06 11.19 4.12
N GLU A 54 -18.40 10.15 4.86
CA GLU A 54 -19.57 10.12 5.73
C GLU A 54 -19.30 10.95 6.98
N ARG A 55 -20.33 11.65 7.47
CA ARG A 55 -20.22 12.43 8.70
C ARG A 55 -20.41 11.50 9.89
N LEU A 56 -19.30 10.95 10.37
CA LEU A 56 -19.26 10.19 11.61
C LEU A 56 -19.07 11.17 12.78
N ASP A 57 -19.74 10.93 13.90
CA ASP A 57 -19.55 11.70 15.14
C ASP A 57 -18.30 11.21 15.87
N LEU A 58 -17.17 11.29 15.16
CA LEU A 58 -15.86 10.85 15.62
C LEU A 58 -14.82 11.88 15.22
N PRO A 59 -14.04 12.42 16.17
CA PRO A 59 -12.93 13.30 15.84
C PRO A 59 -11.85 12.52 15.08
N LEU A 60 -11.26 13.18 14.08
CA LEU A 60 -10.18 12.64 13.27
C LEU A 60 -8.92 13.47 13.46
N GLU A 61 -7.79 12.79 13.64
CA GLU A 61 -6.49 13.41 13.84
C GLU A 61 -5.54 12.96 12.72
N THR A 62 -4.70 13.88 12.23
CA THR A 62 -3.67 13.54 11.24
C THR A 62 -2.35 13.30 11.95
N LEU A 63 -1.84 12.08 11.82
CA LEU A 63 -0.54 11.67 12.39
C LEU A 63 0.50 11.55 11.28
N GLY A 64 1.77 11.82 11.60
CA GLY A 64 2.89 11.76 10.68
C GLY A 64 3.16 13.06 9.91
N SER A 65 4.07 12.98 8.94
CA SER A 65 4.56 14.14 8.18
C SER A 65 3.54 14.63 7.13
N ALA A 66 3.78 15.80 6.52
CA ALA A 66 2.98 16.28 5.38
C ALA A 66 3.06 15.35 4.15
N TYR A 67 4.08 14.49 4.10
CA TYR A 67 4.29 13.50 3.04
C TYR A 67 3.63 12.16 3.37
N GLY A 68 4.02 11.53 4.48
CA GLY A 68 3.59 10.19 4.88
C GLY A 68 2.44 10.13 5.89
N GLY A 69 1.80 11.25 6.18
CA GLY A 69 0.77 11.32 7.21
C GLY A 69 -0.60 10.76 6.79
N TRP A 70 -1.33 10.24 7.79
CA TRP A 70 -2.65 9.66 7.64
C TRP A 70 -3.62 10.24 8.67
N THR A 71 -4.86 10.46 8.24
CA THR A 71 -5.94 10.98 9.10
C THR A 71 -6.80 9.82 9.59
N ILE A 72 -6.82 9.58 10.90
CA ILE A 72 -7.46 8.41 11.54
C ILE A 72 -8.31 8.82 12.75
N PRO A 73 -9.26 7.99 13.20
CA PRO A 73 -10.08 8.26 14.39
C PRO A 73 -9.32 7.90 15.68
N THR A 74 -8.33 8.69 16.10
CA THR A 74 -7.46 8.36 17.26
C THR A 74 -8.20 8.02 18.54
N ASP A 75 -9.38 8.61 18.77
CA ASP A 75 -10.17 8.40 19.98
C ASP A 75 -10.93 7.04 19.96
N LEU A 76 -10.97 6.38 18.81
CA LEU A 76 -11.46 5.00 18.68
C LEU A 76 -10.39 3.97 19.03
N LEU A 77 -9.11 4.32 18.84
CA LEU A 77 -7.99 3.40 19.03
C LEU A 77 -7.73 3.18 20.53
N ARG A 78 -7.25 1.98 20.88
CA ARG A 78 -6.92 1.61 22.27
C ARG A 78 -5.47 1.14 22.36
N SER A 79 -4.89 1.21 23.56
CA SER A 79 -3.51 0.74 23.80
C SER A 79 -3.34 -0.78 23.63
N ASP A 80 -4.42 -1.56 23.70
CA ASP A 80 -4.41 -3.01 23.44
C ASP A 80 -4.56 -3.36 21.94
N TRP A 81 -4.62 -2.37 21.05
CA TRP A 81 -4.78 -2.59 19.63
C TRP A 81 -3.50 -3.08 18.97
N ILE A 82 -3.68 -3.97 18.00
CA ILE A 82 -2.63 -4.46 17.12
C ILE A 82 -2.75 -3.72 15.79
N CYS A 83 -1.78 -2.86 15.49
CA CYS A 83 -1.76 -2.01 14.30
C CYS A 83 -0.74 -2.52 13.29
N TYR A 84 -1.19 -2.79 12.06
CA TYR A 84 -0.33 -3.20 10.95
C TYR A 84 -0.19 -2.06 9.96
N CYS A 85 1.06 -1.68 9.70
CA CYS A 85 1.39 -0.62 8.76
C CYS A 85 2.25 -1.19 7.63
N VAL A 86 1.61 -1.42 6.49
CA VAL A 86 2.23 -2.05 5.32
C VAL A 86 2.64 -0.98 4.31
N GLY A 87 3.90 -1.04 3.88
CA GLY A 87 4.54 -0.05 3.03
C GLY A 87 4.99 1.14 3.86
N VAL A 88 6.17 1.02 4.48
CA VAL A 88 6.79 2.09 5.26
C VAL A 88 7.53 3.05 4.33
N GLY A 89 8.15 2.51 3.27
CA GLY A 89 9.02 3.27 2.39
C GLY A 89 10.17 3.90 3.17
N CYS A 90 10.24 5.24 3.19
CA CYS A 90 11.27 5.98 3.93
C CYS A 90 10.68 7.06 4.83
N ASP A 91 9.45 6.84 5.29
CA ASP A 91 8.76 7.74 6.19
C ASP A 91 7.91 6.94 7.19
N ALA A 92 8.50 6.62 8.34
CA ALA A 92 7.81 5.98 9.46
C ALA A 92 7.18 6.98 10.44
N THR A 93 7.02 8.26 10.04
CA THR A 93 6.51 9.29 10.97
C THR A 93 5.08 9.03 11.39
N PHE A 94 4.25 8.46 10.53
CA PHE A 94 2.90 8.01 10.91
C PHE A 94 2.97 6.90 11.94
N ASP A 95 3.80 5.88 11.71
CA ASP A 95 3.95 4.70 12.57
C ASP A 95 4.44 5.07 13.97
N LEU A 96 5.44 5.95 14.04
CA LEU A 96 5.94 6.51 15.30
C LEU A 96 4.88 7.33 16.01
N ALA A 97 4.22 8.25 15.30
CA ALA A 97 3.19 9.10 15.89
C ALA A 97 1.98 8.28 16.38
N LEU A 98 1.60 7.22 15.67
CA LEU A 98 0.55 6.29 16.07
C LEU A 98 0.89 5.63 17.41
N ARG A 99 2.11 5.08 17.52
CA ARG A 99 2.60 4.47 18.74
C ARG A 99 2.67 5.48 19.89
N GLU A 100 3.22 6.66 19.65
CA GLU A 100 3.36 7.71 20.69
C GLU A 100 2.01 8.23 21.17
N ARG A 101 1.04 8.38 20.26
CA ARG A 101 -0.28 8.96 20.53
C ARG A 101 -1.22 8.00 21.26
N VAL A 102 -1.12 6.70 21.00
CA VAL A 102 -2.08 5.67 21.47
C VAL A 102 -1.44 4.66 22.43
N ALA A 103 -0.12 4.51 22.39
CA ALA A 103 0.63 3.45 23.09
C ALA A 103 0.19 2.02 22.70
N CYS A 104 -0.25 1.83 21.45
CA CYS A 104 -0.61 0.53 20.88
C CYS A 104 0.60 -0.23 20.33
N GLU A 105 0.41 -1.52 20.02
CA GLU A 105 1.41 -2.34 19.35
C GLU A 105 1.42 -2.07 17.85
N VAL A 106 2.57 -1.63 17.30
CA VAL A 106 2.71 -1.26 15.89
C VAL A 106 3.72 -2.17 15.18
N HIS A 107 3.22 -2.89 14.17
CA HIS A 107 4.02 -3.71 13.27
C HIS A 107 4.12 -3.05 11.90
N CYS A 108 5.36 -2.84 11.46
CA CYS A 108 5.70 -2.23 10.18
C CYS A 108 6.14 -3.31 9.20
N PHE A 109 5.65 -3.28 7.97
CA PHE A 109 5.94 -4.29 6.95
C PHE A 109 6.43 -3.63 5.66
N ASP A 110 7.66 -3.92 5.26
CA ASP A 110 8.19 -3.47 3.98
C ASP A 110 9.36 -4.35 3.51
N PRO A 111 9.24 -5.08 2.39
CA PRO A 111 10.32 -5.92 1.90
C PRO A 111 11.39 -5.15 1.12
N THR A 112 11.21 -3.85 0.86
CA THR A 112 12.12 -3.11 -0.01
C THR A 112 13.47 -2.86 0.67
N PRO A 113 14.61 -3.08 -0.01
CA PRO A 113 15.94 -2.82 0.57
C PRO A 113 16.09 -1.41 1.14
N ARG A 114 15.43 -0.43 0.51
CA ARG A 114 15.46 0.96 0.94
C ARG A 114 14.72 1.17 2.27
N ALA A 115 13.56 0.56 2.46
CA ALA A 115 12.83 0.62 3.73
C ALA A 115 13.57 -0.13 4.84
N ILE A 116 14.19 -1.27 4.51
CA ILE A 116 15.00 -2.03 5.46
C ILE A 116 16.14 -1.16 6.01
N ASN A 117 16.92 -0.53 5.14
CA ASN A 117 18.00 0.37 5.56
C ASN A 117 17.46 1.56 6.36
N TYR A 118 16.36 2.18 5.92
CA TYR A 118 15.74 3.30 6.63
C TYR A 118 15.31 2.93 8.05
N MET A 119 14.68 1.76 8.24
CA MET A 119 14.20 1.30 9.55
C MET A 119 15.35 0.90 10.48
N GLN A 120 16.46 0.41 9.91
CA GLN A 120 17.70 0.18 10.65
C GLN A 120 18.35 1.49 11.10
N ASP A 121 18.50 2.46 10.20
CA ASP A 121 19.08 3.78 10.51
C ASP A 121 18.22 4.56 11.53
N LEU A 122 16.91 4.34 11.51
CA LEU A 122 15.95 4.93 12.45
C LEU A 122 16.03 4.31 13.86
N ASP A 123 16.62 3.12 13.99
CA ASP A 123 16.54 2.25 15.17
C ASP A 123 15.09 1.99 15.59
N ALA A 124 14.31 1.43 14.64
CA ALA A 124 12.87 1.23 14.80
C ALA A 124 12.50 0.44 16.07
N GLU A 125 13.28 -0.59 16.42
CA GLU A 125 13.05 -1.41 17.61
C GLU A 125 13.24 -0.62 18.91
N ALA A 126 14.29 0.21 19.02
CA ALA A 126 14.47 1.07 20.19
C ALA A 126 13.34 2.10 20.34
N LYS A 127 12.68 2.46 19.23
CA LYS A 127 11.48 3.30 19.21
C LYS A 127 10.17 2.52 19.41
N GLY A 128 10.27 1.20 19.61
CA GLY A 128 9.17 0.30 19.87
C GLY A 128 8.28 0.00 18.66
N LEU A 129 8.80 0.17 17.45
CA LEU A 129 8.19 -0.34 16.22
C LEU A 129 8.77 -1.72 15.92
N ARG A 130 7.91 -2.69 15.56
CA ARG A 130 8.37 -4.03 15.12
C ARG A 130 8.40 -4.10 13.61
N PHE A 131 9.60 -4.17 13.03
CA PHE A 131 9.76 -4.16 11.58
C PHE A 131 9.93 -5.56 10.99
N HIS A 132 9.21 -5.83 9.90
CA HIS A 132 9.19 -7.12 9.20
C HIS A 132 9.45 -6.92 7.71
N THR A 133 10.31 -7.75 7.13
CA THR A 133 10.71 -7.66 5.71
C THR A 133 9.78 -8.43 4.77
N TRP A 134 8.47 -8.43 5.07
CA TRP A 134 7.44 -9.13 4.31
C TRP A 134 6.53 -8.14 3.60
N GLY A 135 6.07 -8.46 2.39
CA GLY A 135 4.96 -7.78 1.74
C GLY A 135 3.60 -8.34 2.17
N LEU A 136 2.54 -7.55 2.07
CA LEU A 136 1.16 -8.04 2.12
C LEU A 136 0.68 -8.36 0.72
N TRP A 137 0.08 -9.54 0.54
CA TRP A 137 -0.54 -9.94 -0.72
C TRP A 137 -1.78 -10.81 -0.51
N THR A 138 -2.43 -11.22 -1.60
CA THR A 138 -3.64 -12.05 -1.55
C THR A 138 -3.38 -13.51 -1.19
N CYS A 139 -2.14 -13.97 -1.36
CA CYS A 139 -1.69 -15.32 -1.03
C CYS A 139 -0.19 -15.30 -0.75
N ASP A 140 0.29 -16.36 -0.09
CA ASP A 140 1.71 -16.54 0.21
C ASP A 140 2.47 -16.86 -1.08
N THR A 141 3.42 -15.99 -1.43
CA THR A 141 4.20 -16.12 -2.66
C THR A 141 5.50 -15.32 -2.56
N THR A 142 6.42 -15.59 -3.48
CA THR A 142 7.60 -14.74 -3.68
C THR A 142 7.33 -13.86 -4.90
N MET A 143 7.37 -12.53 -4.70
CA MET A 143 7.13 -11.56 -5.77
C MET A 143 8.43 -10.89 -6.20
N ARG A 144 8.52 -10.57 -7.50
CA ARG A 144 9.58 -9.73 -8.05
C ARG A 144 9.17 -8.26 -7.97
N PHE A 145 10.03 -7.45 -7.37
CA PHE A 145 9.91 -6.01 -7.28
C PHE A 145 10.95 -5.39 -8.20
N PHE A 146 10.50 -4.68 -9.23
CA PHE A 146 11.37 -4.03 -10.20
C PHE A 146 11.81 -2.66 -9.68
N ALA A 147 13.12 -2.39 -9.78
CA ALA A 147 13.70 -1.14 -9.33
C ALA A 147 13.47 0.00 -10.33
N PRO A 148 13.29 1.26 -9.86
CA PRO A 148 13.26 2.41 -10.75
C PRO A 148 14.62 2.64 -11.43
N ALA A 149 14.61 3.09 -12.70
CA ALA A 149 15.83 3.37 -13.47
C ALA A 149 16.71 4.51 -12.92
N ASP A 150 16.24 5.24 -11.90
CA ASP A 150 17.00 6.28 -11.22
C ASP A 150 17.15 5.90 -9.74
N LYS A 151 18.40 5.64 -9.32
CA LYS A 151 18.77 5.26 -7.95
C LYS A 151 18.40 6.32 -6.89
N ARG A 152 17.97 7.51 -7.30
CA ARG A 152 17.51 8.60 -6.42
C ARG A 152 16.01 8.55 -6.14
N LYS A 153 15.22 7.72 -6.83
CA LYS A 153 13.76 7.63 -6.67
C LYS A 153 13.36 6.60 -5.60
N THR A 154 12.27 6.89 -4.90
CA THR A 154 11.85 6.29 -3.62
C THR A 154 11.05 5.00 -3.71
N SER A 155 10.44 4.67 -4.85
CA SER A 155 9.51 3.54 -4.92
C SER A 155 9.89 2.45 -5.92
N HIS A 156 9.91 1.22 -5.41
CA HIS A 156 9.99 -0.02 -6.18
C HIS A 156 8.57 -0.51 -6.48
N SER A 157 8.31 -1.00 -7.69
CA SER A 157 6.98 -1.46 -8.11
C SER A 157 7.05 -2.91 -8.56
N VAL A 158 5.98 -3.69 -8.35
CA VAL A 158 5.83 -5.07 -8.86
C VAL A 158 5.80 -5.11 -10.39
N LEU A 159 5.53 -3.98 -11.05
CA LEU A 159 5.57 -3.84 -12.50
C LEU A 159 6.92 -3.24 -12.92
N ASP A 160 7.56 -3.81 -13.96
CA ASP A 160 8.75 -3.21 -14.60
C ASP A 160 8.39 -1.95 -15.38
N LEU A 161 8.00 -0.90 -14.65
CA LEU A 161 7.58 0.39 -15.20
C LEU A 161 8.75 1.12 -15.89
N ASN A 162 9.99 0.64 -15.73
CA ASN A 162 11.21 1.34 -16.14
C ASN A 162 12.09 0.57 -17.14
N GLY A 163 11.81 -0.71 -17.40
CA GLY A 163 12.50 -1.52 -18.42
C GLY A 163 13.97 -1.78 -18.12
N THR A 164 14.37 -1.77 -16.84
CA THR A 164 15.77 -1.92 -16.39
C THR A 164 16.20 -3.38 -16.32
N GLY A 165 15.25 -4.29 -16.06
CA GLY A 165 15.52 -5.69 -15.75
C GLY A 165 16.14 -5.94 -14.38
N GLU A 166 16.39 -4.89 -13.57
CA GLU A 166 16.84 -5.03 -12.19
C GLU A 166 15.61 -5.23 -11.28
N PHE A 167 15.58 -6.37 -10.60
CA PHE A 167 14.55 -6.71 -9.63
C PHE A 167 15.17 -7.30 -8.37
N PHE A 168 14.45 -7.21 -7.26
CA PHE A 168 14.68 -8.06 -6.10
C PHE A 168 13.47 -8.95 -5.86
N GLU A 169 13.67 -10.11 -5.27
CA GLU A 169 12.61 -11.01 -4.87
C GLU A 169 12.36 -10.86 -3.37
N ALA A 170 11.09 -10.86 -2.97
CA ALA A 170 10.74 -10.85 -1.56
C ALA A 170 9.46 -11.64 -1.29
N GLU A 171 9.38 -12.14 -0.05
CA GLU A 171 8.23 -12.87 0.45
C GLU A 171 7.05 -11.90 0.63
N CYS A 172 5.92 -12.25 0.03
CA CYS A 172 4.65 -11.55 0.19
C CYS A 172 3.63 -12.53 0.73
N LEU A 173 3.00 -12.19 1.85
CA LEU A 173 2.19 -13.09 2.65
C LEU A 173 0.73 -12.64 2.67
N SER A 174 -0.17 -13.60 2.81
CA SER A 174 -1.56 -13.32 3.14
C SER A 174 -1.68 -12.70 4.54
N LEU A 175 -2.73 -11.90 4.77
CA LEU A 175 -3.03 -11.36 6.09
C LEU A 175 -3.16 -12.48 7.15
N ALA A 176 -3.75 -13.62 6.77
CA ALA A 176 -3.90 -14.78 7.64
C ALA A 176 -2.55 -15.35 8.08
N THR A 177 -1.60 -15.53 7.15
CA THR A 177 -0.26 -16.01 7.46
C THR A 177 0.51 -15.01 8.32
N ILE A 178 0.45 -13.70 8.02
CA ILE A 178 1.11 -12.68 8.83
C ILE A 178 0.62 -12.74 10.28
N LYS A 179 -0.70 -12.76 10.49
CA LYS A 179 -1.32 -12.92 11.81
C LYS A 179 -0.83 -14.19 12.51
N SER A 180 -0.85 -15.33 11.83
CA SER A 180 -0.39 -16.61 12.39
C SER A 180 1.09 -16.59 12.79
N ARG A 181 1.97 -15.98 11.98
CA ARG A 181 3.41 -15.88 12.29
C ARG A 181 3.70 -15.00 13.49
N LEU A 182 2.90 -13.96 13.68
CA LEU A 182 3.04 -13.02 14.80
C LEU A 182 2.25 -13.46 16.04
N GLY A 183 1.48 -14.55 15.96
CA GLY A 183 0.66 -15.03 17.08
C GLY A 183 -0.57 -14.16 17.36
N HIS A 184 -1.03 -13.39 16.38
CA HIS A 184 -2.19 -12.52 16.51
C HIS A 184 -3.44 -13.19 15.96
N ASP A 185 -4.56 -13.05 16.66
CA ASP A 185 -5.88 -13.48 16.19
C ASP A 185 -6.62 -12.34 15.46
N ARG A 186 -6.35 -11.09 15.85
CA ARG A 186 -6.94 -9.85 15.31
C ARG A 186 -5.91 -8.88 14.75
N VAL A 187 -6.42 -7.93 13.97
CA VAL A 187 -5.73 -6.70 13.55
C VAL A 187 -6.77 -5.59 13.67
N ASP A 188 -6.45 -4.56 14.44
CA ASP A 188 -7.42 -3.53 14.81
C ASP A 188 -7.29 -2.31 13.88
N LEU A 189 -6.07 -2.02 13.41
CA LEU A 189 -5.80 -1.06 12.36
C LEU A 189 -4.92 -1.67 11.28
N LEU A 190 -5.28 -1.48 10.01
CA LEU A 190 -4.44 -1.85 8.88
C LEU A 190 -4.26 -0.67 7.93
N LYS A 191 -3.02 -0.18 7.81
CA LYS A 191 -2.59 0.77 6.78
C LYS A 191 -1.96 0.02 5.61
N MET A 192 -2.40 0.32 4.39
CA MET A 192 -1.88 -0.23 3.15
C MET A 192 -1.43 0.89 2.21
N ASP A 193 -0.11 1.11 2.16
CA ASP A 193 0.57 2.05 1.26
C ASP A 193 1.55 1.28 0.37
N ILE A 194 0.99 0.50 -0.56
CA ILE A 194 1.70 -0.58 -1.26
C ILE A 194 1.85 -0.32 -2.77
N GLU A 195 1.96 0.95 -3.17
CA GLU A 195 2.36 1.38 -4.53
C GLU A 195 1.57 0.68 -5.66
N GLY A 196 0.24 0.65 -5.54
CA GLY A 196 -0.68 0.15 -6.56
C GLY A 196 -1.11 -1.32 -6.41
N ALA A 197 -0.52 -2.06 -5.45
CA ALA A 197 -0.89 -3.45 -5.13
C ALA A 197 -2.25 -3.58 -4.39
N TRP A 198 -2.92 -2.47 -4.08
CA TRP A 198 -4.15 -2.45 -3.27
C TRP A 198 -5.35 -3.17 -3.90
N ARG A 199 -5.45 -3.24 -5.23
CA ARG A 199 -6.66 -3.71 -5.93
C ARG A 199 -7.08 -5.14 -5.57
N PRO A 200 -6.25 -6.16 -5.82
CA PRO A 200 -6.64 -7.54 -5.56
C PRO A 200 -6.88 -7.76 -4.06
N ILE A 201 -6.14 -7.06 -3.18
CA ILE A 201 -6.32 -7.16 -1.73
C ILE A 201 -7.65 -6.55 -1.29
N VAL A 202 -8.01 -5.35 -1.75
CA VAL A 202 -9.30 -4.72 -1.44
C VAL A 202 -10.46 -5.55 -1.99
N GLU A 203 -10.32 -6.14 -3.17
CA GLU A 203 -11.35 -7.05 -3.72
C GLU A 203 -11.51 -8.31 -2.88
N GLN A 204 -10.40 -8.91 -2.45
CA GLN A 204 -10.41 -10.07 -1.56
C GLN A 204 -11.01 -9.73 -0.20
N PHE A 205 -10.62 -8.60 0.42
CA PHE A 205 -11.12 -8.18 1.72
C PHE A 205 -12.61 -7.90 1.70
N ALA A 206 -13.10 -7.22 0.66
CA ALA A 206 -14.53 -6.96 0.50
C ALA A 206 -15.32 -8.26 0.28
N ALA A 207 -14.81 -9.18 -0.55
CA ALA A 207 -15.46 -10.47 -0.81
C ALA A 207 -15.51 -11.36 0.44
N ALA A 208 -14.42 -11.39 1.21
CA ALA A 208 -14.31 -12.14 2.46
C ALA A 208 -14.96 -11.44 3.66
N ARG A 209 -15.46 -10.20 3.48
CA ARG A 209 -15.98 -9.35 4.57
C ARG A 209 -15.03 -9.25 5.76
N VAL A 210 -13.76 -9.00 5.47
CA VAL A 210 -12.75 -8.77 6.51
C VAL A 210 -13.16 -7.55 7.35
N ALA A 211 -13.30 -7.74 8.66
CA ALA A 211 -13.80 -6.72 9.59
C ALA A 211 -12.66 -6.14 10.46
N ILE A 212 -11.79 -5.34 9.85
CA ILE A 212 -10.75 -4.60 10.57
C ILE A 212 -11.36 -3.26 11.00
N PRO A 213 -11.37 -2.91 12.31
CA PRO A 213 -11.94 -1.66 12.83
C PRO A 213 -11.56 -0.41 12.04
N VAL A 214 -10.26 -0.21 11.77
CA VAL A 214 -9.75 0.92 10.98
C VAL A 214 -8.94 0.42 9.79
N LEU A 215 -9.43 0.66 8.58
CA LEU A 215 -8.75 0.28 7.34
C LEU A 215 -8.31 1.54 6.57
N CYS A 216 -7.01 1.70 6.42
CA CYS A 216 -6.37 2.78 5.68
C CYS A 216 -5.80 2.23 4.37
N VAL A 217 -6.20 2.77 3.22
CA VAL A 217 -5.77 2.29 1.90
C VAL A 217 -5.34 3.44 1.02
N GLU A 218 -4.14 3.33 0.43
CA GLU A 218 -3.68 4.26 -0.60
C GLU A 218 -4.18 3.76 -1.96
N PHE A 219 -5.11 4.50 -2.57
CA PHE A 219 -5.56 4.22 -3.93
C PHE A 219 -4.59 4.80 -4.97
N ASP A 220 -3.36 4.30 -4.99
CA ASP A 220 -2.32 4.80 -5.87
C ASP A 220 -2.66 4.67 -7.36
N SER A 221 -2.05 5.59 -8.12
CA SER A 221 -2.23 5.76 -9.55
C SER A 221 -1.15 5.04 -10.36
N PRO A 222 -1.50 4.54 -11.56
CA PRO A 222 -2.66 4.96 -12.35
C PRO A 222 -4.00 4.31 -11.95
N THR A 223 -5.00 5.13 -11.65
CA THR A 223 -6.36 4.68 -11.33
C THR A 223 -7.41 5.52 -12.06
N SER A 224 -8.69 5.19 -11.89
CA SER A 224 -9.78 5.99 -12.46
C SER A 224 -10.87 6.18 -11.42
N ILE A 225 -11.58 7.31 -11.50
CA ILE A 225 -12.69 7.61 -10.58
C ILE A 225 -13.70 6.46 -10.52
N PRO A 226 -14.19 5.86 -11.64
CA PRO A 226 -15.12 4.74 -11.57
C PRO A 226 -14.56 3.53 -10.82
N ARG A 227 -13.24 3.31 -10.88
CA ARG A 227 -12.59 2.21 -10.18
C ARG A 227 -12.48 2.46 -8.69
N VAL A 228 -12.07 3.67 -8.30
CA VAL A 228 -12.05 4.09 -6.89
C VAL A 228 -13.45 4.00 -6.28
N LEU A 229 -14.46 4.53 -6.97
CA LEU A 229 -15.86 4.44 -6.54
C LEU A 229 -16.35 2.99 -6.44
N ARG A 230 -15.89 2.09 -7.30
CA ARG A 230 -16.24 0.66 -7.20
C ARG A 230 -15.60 0.01 -5.97
N ALA A 231 -14.34 0.33 -5.68
CA ALA A 231 -13.66 -0.17 -4.49
C ALA A 231 -14.35 0.32 -3.20
N ILE A 232 -14.65 1.62 -3.13
CA ILE A 232 -15.41 2.23 -2.02
C ILE A 232 -16.74 1.49 -1.82
N ARG A 233 -17.54 1.32 -2.89
CA ARG A 233 -18.83 0.61 -2.78
C ARG A 233 -18.70 -0.83 -2.30
N LYS A 234 -17.66 -1.55 -2.74
CA LYS A 234 -17.40 -2.93 -2.29
C LYS A 234 -17.08 -2.96 -0.79
N LEU A 235 -16.28 -2.02 -0.30
CA LEU A 235 -15.99 -1.89 1.14
C LEU A 235 -17.23 -1.50 1.93
N GLU A 236 -18.06 -0.59 1.41
CA GLU A 236 -19.35 -0.23 2.03
C GLU A 236 -20.29 -1.42 2.17
N GLN A 237 -20.39 -2.25 1.12
CA GLN A 237 -21.15 -3.51 1.16
C GLN A 237 -20.58 -4.56 2.12
N ALA A 238 -19.31 -4.41 2.50
CA ALA A 238 -18.62 -5.21 3.50
C ALA A 238 -18.70 -4.61 4.92
N GLY A 239 -19.43 -3.49 5.11
CA GLY A 239 -19.66 -2.90 6.42
C GLY A 239 -18.73 -1.74 6.79
N TYR A 240 -17.98 -1.19 5.83
CA TYR A 240 -17.12 -0.03 6.08
C TYR A 240 -17.81 1.29 5.75
N HIS A 241 -17.55 2.31 6.56
CA HIS A 241 -17.90 3.70 6.29
C HIS A 241 -16.66 4.44 5.81
N LEU A 242 -16.79 5.24 4.74
CA LEU A 242 -15.70 6.12 4.30
C LEU A 242 -15.61 7.32 5.25
N ALA A 243 -14.71 7.28 6.23
CA ALA A 243 -14.59 8.32 7.26
C ALA A 243 -13.84 9.56 6.75
N HIS A 244 -12.80 9.36 5.95
CA HIS A 244 -11.99 10.46 5.44
C HIS A 244 -11.20 10.06 4.20
N TYR A 245 -10.80 11.05 3.40
CA TYR A 245 -9.67 10.88 2.50
C TYR A 245 -8.93 12.20 2.27
N THR A 246 -7.62 12.11 2.11
CA THR A 246 -6.76 13.22 1.67
C THR A 246 -5.88 12.72 0.53
N LYS A 247 -5.93 13.39 -0.62
CA LYS A 247 -5.21 12.96 -1.84
C LYS A 247 -5.60 11.51 -2.22
N GLU A 248 -4.68 10.55 -2.17
CA GLU A 248 -4.90 9.12 -2.44
C GLU A 248 -5.09 8.27 -1.18
N ASN A 249 -5.00 8.84 0.02
CA ASN A 249 -5.11 8.12 1.29
C ASN A 249 -6.56 8.11 1.76
N PHE A 250 -7.16 6.92 1.86
CA PHE A 250 -8.54 6.72 2.28
C PHE A 250 -8.60 6.00 3.62
N THR A 251 -9.37 6.54 4.55
CA THR A 251 -9.61 5.95 5.87
C THR A 251 -11.05 5.47 5.93
N PHE A 252 -11.20 4.17 6.20
CA PHE A 252 -12.47 3.50 6.39
C PHE A 252 -12.60 3.02 7.83
N ILE A 253 -13.81 3.09 8.38
CA ILE A 253 -14.12 2.58 9.72
C ILE A 253 -15.19 1.49 9.58
N HIS A 254 -14.93 0.30 10.11
CA HIS A 254 -15.91 -0.78 10.08
C HIS A 254 -17.05 -0.50 11.07
N ALA A 255 -18.30 -0.76 10.67
CA ALA A 255 -19.49 -0.45 11.45
C ALA A 255 -19.49 -1.10 12.85
N ALA A 256 -18.86 -2.27 13.00
CA ALA A 256 -18.72 -2.92 14.30
C ALA A 256 -17.92 -2.08 15.32
N ALA A 257 -16.93 -1.31 14.87
CA ALA A 257 -16.13 -0.45 15.74
C ALA A 257 -16.89 0.80 16.21
N LEU A 258 -17.89 1.24 15.44
CA LEU A 258 -18.77 2.36 15.82
C LEU A 258 -19.83 1.95 16.87
N ALA A 259 -20.11 0.65 16.98
CA ALA A 259 -21.14 0.11 17.88
C ALA A 259 -20.60 -0.22 19.28
N GLU A 260 -19.28 -0.28 19.46
CA GLU A 260 -18.69 -0.51 20.77
C GLU A 260 -18.71 0.80 21.59
N PRO A 261 -19.27 0.81 22.81
CA PRO A 261 -19.18 1.98 23.68
C PRO A 261 -17.71 2.23 24.03
N SER A 262 -17.28 3.49 23.89
CA SER A 262 -15.95 3.93 24.32
C SER A 262 -15.70 3.46 25.77
N PRO A 263 -14.58 2.79 26.08
CA PRO A 263 -14.24 2.48 27.46
C PRO A 263 -14.11 3.81 28.22
N ALA A 264 -14.84 3.93 29.33
CA ALA A 264 -14.78 5.11 30.18
C ALA A 264 -13.31 5.40 30.60
N PRO A 265 -12.92 6.68 30.71
CA PRO A 265 -11.56 7.10 31.03
C PRO A 265 -11.05 6.57 32.37
#